data_AF-A0A1H3XF15-F1
#
_entry.id   AF-A0A1H3XF15-F1
#
_cell.length_a   1.000
_cell.length_b   1.000
_cell.length_c   1.000
_cell.angle_alpha   90.00
_cell.angle_beta   90.00
_cell.angle_gamma   90.00
#
_symmetry.space_group_name_H-M   'P 1'
#
loop_
_entity.id
_entity.type
_entity.pdbx_description
1 polymer ?
#
loop_
_entity_poly.entity_id
_entity_poly.type
_entity_poly.pdbx_seq_one_letter_code
_entity_poly.pdbx_strand_id
1 'polypeptide(L)'
;MYTKELYITRIKLIALSRIRQIGEAVLESPGDFRKDTRDYLDAMYEGISYMRPERLAEVVTTVYDGYAEAGNADDGCVADSLMSIALAEYQNELGEDNIYDLGWNSWVEDFFRTEIA
;
A
#
# COMPACT_ATOMS: atom_id res chain seq x y z
N MET A 1 16.16 -21.52 -7.09
CA MET A 1 16.46 -20.09 -7.30
C MET A 1 15.13 -19.36 -7.30
N TYR A 2 14.87 -18.58 -6.25
CA TYR A 2 13.67 -17.76 -6.16
C TYR A 2 13.84 -16.61 -7.17
N THR A 3 13.07 -16.60 -8.26
CA THR A 3 13.25 -15.61 -9.33
C THR A 3 12.72 -14.26 -8.89
N LYS A 4 13.31 -13.17 -9.39
CA LYS A 4 12.88 -11.78 -9.11
C LYS A 4 11.38 -11.58 -9.40
N GLU A 5 10.83 -12.27 -10.40
CA GLU A 5 9.40 -12.27 -10.73
C GLU A 5 8.52 -12.89 -9.63
N LEU A 6 8.96 -13.97 -8.99
CA LEU A 6 8.25 -14.58 -7.86
C LEU A 6 8.27 -13.65 -6.64
N TYR A 7 9.38 -12.93 -6.43
CA TYR A 7 9.47 -11.90 -5.41
C TYR A 7 8.44 -10.80 -5.63
N ILE A 8 8.43 -10.20 -6.82
CA ILE A 8 7.48 -9.13 -7.19
C ILE A 8 6.03 -9.61 -7.02
N THR A 9 5.73 -10.82 -7.47
CA THR A 9 4.40 -11.42 -7.32
C THR A 9 4.02 -11.61 -5.86
N ARG A 10 4.96 -12.05 -5.01
CA ARG A 10 4.72 -12.20 -3.57
C ARG A 10 4.40 -10.86 -2.91
N ILE A 11 5.15 -9.81 -3.21
CA ILE A 11 4.89 -8.46 -2.67
C ILE A 11 3.50 -7.98 -3.07
N LYS A 12 3.11 -8.14 -4.34
CA LYS A 12 1.76 -7.82 -4.80
C LYS A 12 0.70 -8.55 -3.98
N LEU A 13 0.86 -9.86 -3.77
CA LEU A 13 -0.10 -10.66 -3.01
C LEU A 13 -0.18 -10.24 -1.54
N ILE A 14 0.94 -9.89 -0.91
CA ILE A 14 0.96 -9.38 0.46
C ILE A 14 0.19 -8.06 0.55
N ALA A 15 0.45 -7.11 -0.34
CA ALA A 15 -0.25 -5.83 -0.38
C ALA A 15 -1.77 -6.01 -0.56
N LEU A 16 -2.19 -6.81 -1.55
CA LEU A 16 -3.61 -7.10 -1.81
C LEU A 16 -4.28 -7.80 -0.62
N SER A 17 -3.57 -8.72 0.04
CA SER A 17 -4.07 -9.40 1.23
C SER A 17 -4.27 -8.44 2.39
N ARG A 18 -3.32 -7.52 2.62
CA ARG A 18 -3.43 -6.51 3.68
C ARG A 18 -4.58 -5.55 3.43
N ILE A 19 -4.73 -5.06 2.20
CA ILE A 19 -5.88 -4.20 1.83
C ILE A 19 -7.21 -4.88 2.18
N ARG A 20 -7.35 -6.16 1.86
CA ARG A 20 -8.55 -6.94 2.23
C ARG A 20 -8.73 -7.07 3.74
N GLN A 21 -7.66 -7.34 4.48
CA GLN A 21 -7.70 -7.44 5.94
C GLN A 21 -8.14 -6.13 6.59
N ILE A 22 -7.65 -4.99 6.10
CA ILE A 22 -8.11 -3.67 6.58
C ILE A 22 -9.59 -3.49 6.22
N GLY A 23 -10.01 -3.84 5.01
CA GLY A 23 -11.42 -3.78 4.60
C GLY A 23 -12.35 -4.64 5.45
N GLU A 24 -11.90 -5.84 5.83
CA GLU A 24 -12.60 -6.72 6.78
C GLU A 24 -12.68 -6.08 8.17
N ALA A 25 -11.59 -5.50 8.67
CA ALA A 25 -11.59 -4.79 9.95
C ALA A 25 -12.53 -3.57 9.96
N VAL A 26 -12.63 -2.84 8.84
CA VAL A 26 -13.58 -1.72 8.67
C VAL A 26 -15.03 -2.21 8.74
N LEU A 27 -15.33 -3.41 8.22
CA LEU A 27 -16.65 -4.01 8.32
C LEU A 27 -17.00 -4.42 9.75
N GLU A 28 -16.03 -4.95 10.49
CA GLU A 28 -16.22 -5.39 11.88
C GLU A 28 -16.37 -4.21 12.84
N SER A 29 -15.57 -3.15 12.66
CA SER A 29 -15.50 -2.00 13.55
C SER A 29 -15.43 -0.66 12.79
N PRO A 30 -16.50 -0.25 12.09
CA PRO A 30 -16.46 0.94 11.22
C PRO A 30 -16.20 2.27 11.97
N GLY A 31 -16.42 2.32 13.30
CA GLY A 31 -16.14 3.50 14.11
C GLY A 31 -14.65 3.79 14.34
N ASP A 32 -13.79 2.79 14.12
CA ASP A 32 -12.34 2.89 14.35
C ASP A 32 -11.60 3.43 13.11
N PHE A 33 -12.33 3.62 12.00
CA PHE A 33 -11.78 4.00 10.71
C PHE A 33 -12.42 5.26 10.15
N ARG A 34 -11.69 5.96 9.27
CA ARG A 34 -12.20 7.13 8.56
C ARG A 34 -13.33 6.74 7.62
N LYS A 35 -14.27 7.65 7.39
CA LYS A 35 -15.49 7.40 6.61
C LYS A 35 -15.21 6.99 5.15
N ASP A 36 -14.14 7.51 4.57
CA ASP A 36 -13.68 7.30 3.19
C ASP A 36 -12.74 6.09 3.03
N THR A 37 -12.38 5.41 4.12
CA THR A 37 -11.43 4.29 4.12
C THR A 37 -11.78 3.23 3.09
N ARG A 38 -13.06 2.87 2.96
CA ARG A 38 -13.47 1.81 2.04
C ARG A 38 -13.23 2.17 0.57
N ASP A 39 -13.54 3.41 0.19
CA ASP A 39 -13.37 3.88 -1.18
C ASP A 39 -11.87 3.89 -1.54
N TYR A 40 -11.01 4.32 -0.62
CA TYR A 40 -9.55 4.25 -0.81
C TYR A 40 -9.04 2.80 -0.91
N LEU A 41 -9.50 1.91 -0.03
CA LEU A 41 -9.06 0.50 -0.06
C LEU A 41 -9.48 -0.20 -1.36
N ASP A 42 -10.71 0.04 -1.83
CA ASP A 42 -11.21 -0.52 -3.08
C ASP A 42 -10.39 0.02 -4.28
N ALA A 43 -10.12 1.34 -4.32
CA ALA A 43 -9.28 1.95 -5.36
C ALA A 43 -7.84 1.44 -5.35
N MET A 44 -7.22 1.32 -4.16
CA MET A 44 -5.88 0.75 -4.02
C MET A 44 -5.83 -0.71 -4.47
N TYR A 45 -6.83 -1.50 -4.09
CA TYR A 45 -6.92 -2.90 -4.49
C TYR A 45 -6.97 -3.02 -6.01
N GLU A 46 -7.84 -2.25 -6.67
CA GLU A 46 -7.96 -2.23 -8.12
C GLU A 46 -6.68 -1.75 -8.80
N GLY A 47 -6.10 -0.64 -8.32
CA GLY A 47 -4.85 -0.08 -8.83
C GLY A 47 -3.71 -1.11 -8.83
N ILE A 48 -3.50 -1.82 -7.71
CA ILE A 48 -2.47 -2.85 -7.59
C ILE A 48 -2.84 -4.11 -8.39
N SER A 49 -4.10 -4.52 -8.37
CA SER A 49 -4.58 -5.73 -9.07
C SER A 49 -4.36 -5.62 -10.59
N TYR A 50 -4.69 -4.47 -11.17
CA TYR A 50 -4.56 -4.20 -12.60
C TYR A 50 -3.23 -3.56 -13.02
N MET A 51 -2.33 -3.30 -12.07
CA MET A 51 -1.00 -2.78 -12.35
C MET A 51 -0.26 -3.67 -13.37
N ARG A 52 0.23 -3.05 -14.44
CA ARG A 52 1.00 -3.74 -15.48
C ARG A 52 2.27 -4.38 -14.88
N PRO A 53 2.66 -5.59 -15.32
CA PRO A 53 3.82 -6.29 -14.77
C PRO A 53 5.11 -5.46 -14.77
N GLU A 54 5.34 -4.67 -15.82
CA GLU A 54 6.54 -3.84 -15.97
C GLU A 54 6.58 -2.72 -14.92
N ARG A 55 5.43 -2.06 -14.70
CA ARG A 55 5.30 -1.00 -13.69
C ARG A 55 5.42 -1.57 -12.28
N LEU A 56 4.79 -2.71 -12.03
CA LEU A 56 4.90 -3.38 -10.74
C LEU A 56 6.34 -3.79 -10.44
N ALA A 57 7.05 -4.33 -11.44
CA ALA A 57 8.44 -4.71 -11.30
C ALA A 57 9.35 -3.51 -11.02
N GLU A 58 9.11 -2.38 -11.70
CA GLU A 58 9.80 -1.11 -11.45
C GLU A 58 9.60 -0.65 -10.00
N VAL A 59 8.34 -0.45 -9.59
CA VAL A 59 8.01 0.06 -8.24
C VAL A 59 8.58 -0.84 -7.15
N VAL A 60 8.32 -2.15 -7.22
CA VAL A 60 8.77 -3.09 -6.18
C VAL A 60 10.29 -3.16 -6.12
N THR A 61 10.98 -3.14 -7.26
CA THR A 61 12.45 -3.14 -7.27
C THR A 61 12.99 -1.86 -6.63
N THR A 62 12.49 -0.69 -7.02
CA THR A 62 12.96 0.60 -6.50
C THR A 62 12.77 0.69 -4.99
N VAL A 63 11.60 0.30 -4.48
CA VAL A 63 11.31 0.29 -3.05
C VAL A 63 12.21 -0.71 -2.32
N TYR A 64 12.35 -1.93 -2.86
CA TYR A 64 13.21 -2.95 -2.28
C TYR A 64 14.66 -2.50 -2.17
N ASP A 65 15.22 -1.94 -3.24
CA ASP A 65 16.63 -1.51 -3.28
C ASP A 65 16.88 -0.41 -2.22
N GLY A 66 15.95 0.54 -2.07
CA GLY A 66 16.04 1.57 -1.02
C GLY A 66 16.05 0.99 0.40
N TYR A 67 15.18 0.01 0.69
CA TYR A 67 15.20 -0.68 1.97
C TYR A 67 16.43 -1.59 2.16
N ALA A 68 16.92 -2.21 1.08
CA ALA A 68 18.11 -3.06 1.10
C ALA A 68 19.38 -2.24 1.42
N GLU A 69 19.50 -1.04 0.85
CA GLU A 69 20.58 -0.09 1.17
C GLU A 69 20.59 0.31 2.65
N ALA A 70 19.40 0.43 3.25
CA ALA A 70 19.23 0.71 4.68
C ALA A 70 19.38 -0.54 5.58
N GLY A 71 19.60 -1.73 5.00
CA GLY A 71 19.70 -2.99 5.73
C GLY A 71 18.36 -3.51 6.30
N ASN A 72 17.23 -3.05 5.75
CA ASN A 72 15.87 -3.35 6.25
C ASN A 72 14.88 -3.74 5.13
N ALA A 73 15.31 -4.59 4.20
CA ALA A 73 14.46 -5.11 3.11
C ALA A 73 13.47 -6.18 3.60
N ASP A 74 12.49 -5.76 4.39
CA ASP A 74 11.36 -6.60 4.82
C ASP A 74 10.21 -6.55 3.79
N ASP A 75 9.65 -7.71 3.46
CA ASP A 75 8.55 -7.84 2.49
C ASP A 75 7.31 -7.05 2.92
N GLY A 76 7.08 -6.95 4.23
CA GLY A 76 6.01 -6.15 4.81
C GLY A 76 6.20 -4.67 4.55
N CYS A 77 7.41 -4.14 4.74
CA CYS A 77 7.72 -2.73 4.43
C CYS A 77 7.56 -2.42 2.94
N VAL A 78 8.03 -3.31 2.06
CA VAL A 78 7.90 -3.13 0.60
C VAL A 78 6.43 -3.18 0.17
N ALA A 79 5.65 -4.13 0.70
CA ALA A 79 4.22 -4.23 0.41
C ALA A 79 3.44 -3.01 0.94
N ASP A 80 3.78 -2.50 2.11
CA ASP A 80 3.16 -1.29 2.66
C ASP A 80 3.48 -0.05 1.82
N SER A 81 4.74 0.11 1.39
CA SER A 81 5.10 1.17 0.46
C SER A 81 4.35 1.07 -0.87
N LEU A 82 4.16 -0.15 -1.42
CA LEU A 82 3.33 -0.36 -2.61
C LEU A 82 1.87 0.09 -2.37
N MET A 83 1.33 -0.16 -1.17
CA MET A 83 0.02 0.35 -0.76
C MET A 83 0.02 1.89 -0.68
N SER A 84 1.05 2.52 -0.08
CA SER A 84 1.14 3.98 0.01
C SER A 84 1.18 4.63 -1.37
N ILE A 85 1.92 4.04 -2.31
CA ILE A 85 2.02 4.53 -3.68
C ILE A 85 0.67 4.45 -4.37
N ALA A 86 -0.04 3.32 -4.26
CA ALA A 86 -1.36 3.17 -4.87
C ALA A 86 -2.37 4.16 -4.29
N LEU A 87 -2.33 4.40 -2.97
CA LEU A 87 -3.15 5.41 -2.31
C LEU A 87 -2.85 6.81 -2.84
N ALA A 88 -1.56 7.17 -2.91
CA ALA A 88 -1.13 8.47 -3.40
C ALA A 88 -1.51 8.70 -4.86
N GLU A 89 -1.35 7.69 -5.73
CA GLU A 89 -1.75 7.75 -7.14
C GLU A 89 -3.26 8.06 -7.24
N TYR A 90 -4.09 7.40 -6.43
CA TYR A 90 -5.53 7.66 -6.41
C TYR A 90 -5.90 9.05 -5.84
N GLN A 91 -5.27 9.48 -4.74
CA GLN A 91 -5.49 10.82 -4.17
C GLN A 91 -5.12 11.94 -5.16
N ASN A 92 -4.04 11.74 -5.94
CA ASN A 92 -3.66 12.65 -7.00
C ASN A 92 -4.72 12.73 -8.12
N GLU A 93 -5.36 11.60 -8.47
CA GLU A 93 -6.47 11.58 -9.44
C GLU A 93 -7.70 12.35 -8.95
N LEU A 94 -7.94 12.36 -7.63
CA LEU A 94 -9.00 13.14 -7.00
C LEU A 94 -8.65 14.63 -6.82
N GLY A 95 -7.38 15.00 -6.99
CA GLY A 95 -6.88 16.35 -6.73
C GLY A 95 -6.79 16.68 -5.23
N GLU A 96 -6.62 15.67 -4.39
CA GLU A 96 -6.45 15.77 -2.94
C GLU A 96 -4.95 15.88 -2.57
N ASP A 97 -4.65 16.44 -1.40
CA ASP A 97 -3.31 16.32 -0.81
C ASP A 97 -3.04 14.84 -0.55
N ASN A 98 -2.00 14.29 -1.19
CA ASN A 98 -1.71 12.86 -1.07
C ASN A 98 -0.97 12.53 0.22
N ILE A 99 -0.92 11.24 0.57
CA ILE A 99 -0.31 10.72 1.80
C ILE A 99 1.15 11.18 2.01
N TYR A 100 1.90 11.44 0.94
CA TYR A 100 3.28 11.95 1.03
C TYR A 100 3.34 13.45 1.31
N ASP A 101 2.43 14.24 0.75
CA ASP A 101 2.33 15.68 1.00
C ASP A 101 2.00 15.98 2.47
N LEU A 102 1.32 15.04 3.13
CA LEU A 102 1.03 15.09 4.57
C LEU A 102 2.26 14.76 5.45
N GLY A 103 3.39 14.37 4.87
CA GLY A 103 4.59 13.95 5.61
C GLY A 103 4.41 12.65 6.38
N TRP A 104 3.46 11.80 5.96
CA TRP A 104 3.15 10.54 6.63
C TRP A 104 4.30 9.53 6.52
N ASN A 105 4.66 8.89 7.64
CA ASN A 105 5.80 7.97 7.73
C ASN A 105 5.53 6.71 8.57
N SER A 106 4.26 6.41 8.87
CA SER A 106 3.83 5.19 9.58
C SER A 106 3.28 4.14 8.61
N TRP A 107 2.84 2.98 9.12
CA TRP A 107 2.17 1.97 8.31
C TRP A 107 0.92 2.53 7.64
N VAL A 108 0.62 2.08 6.42
CA VAL A 108 -0.53 2.59 5.66
C VAL A 108 -1.86 2.28 6.35
N GLU A 109 -1.96 1.17 7.08
CA GLU A 109 -3.16 0.88 7.87
C GLU A 109 -3.47 1.99 8.89
N ASP A 110 -2.43 2.51 9.53
CA ASP A 110 -2.58 3.56 10.55
C ASP A 110 -3.19 4.83 9.95
N PHE A 111 -2.93 5.12 8.66
CA PHE A 111 -3.53 6.26 7.96
C PHE A 111 -5.06 6.21 7.97
N PHE A 112 -5.66 5.03 7.97
CA PHE A 112 -7.12 4.86 7.94
C PHE A 112 -7.77 4.92 9.32
N ARG A 113 -6.99 4.85 10.40
CA ARG A 113 -7.54 4.88 11.76
C ARG A 113 -8.05 6.29 12.11
N THR A 114 -9.08 6.36 12.95
CA THR A 114 -9.57 7.63 13.51
C THR A 114 -8.68 8.14 14.62
N GLU A 115 -8.02 7.24 15.34
CA GLU A 115 -7.18 7.53 16.52
C GLU A 115 -5.72 7.83 16.19
N ILE A 116 -5.42 8.38 15.02
CA ILE A 116 -4.04 8.79 14.73
C ILE A 116 -3.65 9.89 15.73
N ALA A 117 -2.80 9.52 16.68
CA ALA A 117 -2.21 10.37 17.71
C ALA A 117 -0.99 11.13 17.17
#